data_AF-A0A9X3K889-F1
#
_entry.id   AF-A0A9X3K889-F1
#
_cell.length_a   1.000
_cell.length_b   1.000
_cell.length_c   1.000
_cell.angle_alpha   90.00
_cell.angle_beta   90.00
_cell.angle_gamma   90.00
#
_symmetry.space_group_name_H-M   'P 1'
#
loop_
_entity.id
_entity.type
_entity.pdbx_description
1 polymer ?
#
loop_
_entity_poly.entity_id
_entity_poly.type
_entity_poly.pdbx_seq_one_letter_code
_entity_poly.pdbx_strand_id
1 'polypeptide(L)'
;MEIIFLLLVLVAFVLVIGIPIGLSYMIYRFIKKRDYDKRIRIIALTPMLILGYLIYTAIYPDEDFYRHDFQEVAGIELPEEVDFKYNTASFPDHFGDYTSVSIIHVGKEFYQTLPAILK
;
A
#
# COMPACT_ATOMS: atom_id res chain seq x y z
N MET A 1 10.20 30.64 -2.75
CA MET A 1 9.22 29.52 -2.70
C MET A 1 9.91 28.18 -2.53
N GLU A 2 11.02 27.92 -3.22
CA GLU A 2 11.77 26.65 -3.14
C GLU A 2 12.25 26.27 -1.72
N ILE A 3 12.78 27.22 -0.95
CA ILE A 3 13.23 26.95 0.44
C ILE A 3 12.06 26.55 1.36
N ILE A 4 10.91 27.21 1.21
CA ILE A 4 9.71 26.90 2.00
C ILE A 4 9.20 25.50 1.65
N PHE A 5 9.17 25.16 0.36
CA PHE A 5 8.80 23.82 -0.09
C PHE A 5 9.74 22.74 0.48
N LEU A 6 11.05 22.95 0.42
CA LEU A 6 12.04 22.03 0.99
C LEU A 6 11.83 21.85 2.51
N LEU A 7 11.56 22.93 3.25
CA LEU A 7 11.26 22.87 4.67
C LEU A 7 9.99 22.06 4.95
N LEU A 8 8.94 22.23 4.14
CA LEU A 8 7.69 21.46 4.28
C LEU A 8 7.91 19.97 4.06
N VAL A 9 8.69 19.58 3.04
CA VAL A 9 9.04 18.18 2.78
C VAL A 9 9.82 17.58 3.96
N LEU A 10 10.77 18.33 4.51
CA LEU A 10 11.56 17.88 5.66
C LEU A 10 10.68 17.71 6.90
N VAL A 11 9.77 18.65 7.16
CA VAL A 11 8.79 18.54 8.26
C VAL A 11 7.88 17.33 8.05
N ALA A 12 7.36 17.12 6.85
CA ALA A 12 6.54 15.96 6.54
C ALA A 12 7.28 14.64 6.80
N PHE A 13 8.54 14.53 6.37
CA PHE A 13 9.37 13.35 6.63
C PHE A 13 9.58 13.11 8.13
N VAL A 14 9.87 14.17 8.89
CA VAL A 14 10.01 14.11 10.36
C VAL A 14 8.69 13.68 11.02
N LEU A 15 7.53 14.12 10.51
CA LEU A 15 6.24 13.71 11.05
C LEU A 15 5.92 12.25 10.75
N VAL A 16 6.13 11.79 9.50
CA VAL A 16 5.87 10.41 9.09
C VAL A 16 6.69 9.41 9.90
N ILE A 17 7.94 9.74 10.24
CA ILE A 17 8.80 8.87 11.07
C ILE A 17 8.57 9.12 12.56
N GLY A 18 8.43 10.39 12.95
CA GLY A 18 8.34 10.83 14.33
C GLY A 18 7.04 10.40 15.01
N ILE A 19 5.91 10.37 14.29
CA ILE A 19 4.62 9.95 14.84
C ILE A 19 4.66 8.48 15.26
N PRO A 20 5.03 7.50 14.41
CA PRO A 20 5.16 6.10 14.81
C PRO A 20 6.14 5.88 15.97
N ILE A 21 7.29 6.57 15.96
CA ILE A 21 8.26 6.48 17.07
C ILE A 21 7.66 7.03 18.36
N GLY A 22 7.01 8.20 18.29
CA GLY A 22 6.35 8.85 19.43
C GLY A 22 5.24 7.97 20.01
N LEU A 23 4.37 7.41 19.16
CA LEU A 23 3.32 6.48 19.56
C LEU A 23 3.90 5.22 20.20
N SER A 24 4.96 4.64 19.60
CA SER A 24 5.65 3.48 20.15
C SER A 24 6.20 3.77 21.55
N TYR A 25 6.85 4.92 21.72
CA TYR A 25 7.35 5.36 23.02
C TYR A 25 6.22 5.61 24.04
N MET A 26 5.11 6.23 23.62
CA MET A 26 3.94 6.45 24.49
C MET A 26 3.33 5.15 24.98
N ILE A 27 3.13 4.17 24.08
CA ILE A 27 2.62 2.84 24.43
C ILE A 27 3.58 2.14 25.40
N TYR A 28 4.89 2.14 25.09
CA TYR A 28 5.91 1.57 25.97
C TYR A 28 5.88 2.20 27.37
N ARG A 29 5.82 3.54 27.44
CA ARG A 29 5.80 4.29 28.71
C ARG A 29 4.53 4.00 29.49
N PHE A 30 3.38 3.92 28.82
CA PHE A 30 2.10 3.58 29.45
C PHE A 30 2.13 2.18 30.07
N ILE A 31 2.64 1.18 29.34
CA ILE A 31 2.76 -0.20 29.82
C ILE A 31 3.73 -0.26 31.00
N LYS A 32 4.90 0.39 30.89
CA LYS A 32 5.91 0.43 31.96
C LYS A 32 5.40 1.11 33.23
N LYS A 33 4.60 2.18 33.10
CA LYS A 33 4.04 2.93 34.24
C LYS A 33 3.02 2.11 35.05
N ARG A 34 2.35 1.15 34.41
CA ARG A 34 1.33 0.29 35.01
C ARG A 34 1.87 -1.02 35.60
N ASP A 35 3.20 -1.19 35.58
CA ASP A 35 3.91 -2.39 36.07
C ASP A 35 3.44 -3.71 35.43
N TYR A 36 3.00 -3.65 34.17
CA TYR A 36 2.70 -4.86 33.40
C TYR A 36 3.97 -5.65 33.08
N ASP A 37 3.78 -6.95 32.78
CA ASP A 37 4.86 -7.84 32.35
C ASP A 37 5.68 -7.20 31.23
N LYS A 38 7.01 -7.31 31.36
CA LYS A 38 7.99 -6.84 30.38
C LYS A 38 7.72 -7.41 28.98
N ARG A 39 7.15 -8.61 28.86
CA ARG A 39 6.80 -9.24 27.57
C ARG A 39 5.77 -8.43 26.79
N ILE A 40 4.79 -7.82 27.47
CA ILE A 40 3.71 -7.03 26.85
C ILE A 40 4.25 -5.74 26.21
N ARG A 41 5.44 -5.28 26.62
CA ARG A 41 6.08 -4.09 26.06
C ARG A 41 6.41 -4.24 24.57
N ILE A 42 6.44 -5.46 24.03
CA ILE A 42 6.65 -5.69 22.58
C ILE A 42 5.53 -5.08 21.72
N ILE A 43 4.32 -4.94 22.27
CA ILE A 43 3.17 -4.29 21.60
C ILE A 43 3.47 -2.82 21.29
N ALA A 44 4.42 -2.20 22.00
CA ALA A 44 4.88 -0.86 21.66
C ALA A 44 5.50 -0.76 20.25
N LEU A 45 5.93 -1.87 19.64
CA LEU A 45 6.47 -1.87 18.28
C LEU A 45 5.38 -1.85 17.20
N THR A 46 4.11 -2.05 17.56
CA THR A 46 2.99 -2.12 16.60
C THR A 46 2.93 -0.92 15.65
N PRO A 47 3.06 0.36 16.09
CA PRO A 47 3.05 1.49 15.17
C PRO A 47 4.18 1.44 14.13
N MET A 48 5.37 0.98 14.52
CA MET A 48 6.50 0.80 13.60
C MET A 48 6.24 -0.33 12.60
N LEU A 49 5.64 -1.43 13.05
CA LEU A 49 5.27 -2.55 12.18
C LEU A 49 4.19 -2.14 11.16
N ILE A 50 3.18 -1.37 11.60
CA ILE A 50 2.16 -0.81 10.71
C ILE A 50 2.80 0.09 9.65
N LEU A 51 3.70 1.00 10.05
CA LEU A 51 4.41 1.85 9.09
C LEU A 51 5.21 1.01 8.08
N GLY A 52 5.93 -0.01 8.56
CA GLY A 52 6.68 -0.93 7.69
C GLY A 52 5.77 -1.67 6.71
N TYR A 53 4.61 -2.13 7.18
CA TYR A 53 3.60 -2.75 6.32
C TYR A 53 3.09 -1.80 5.24
N LEU A 54 2.73 -0.56 5.60
CA LEU A 54 2.25 0.45 4.63
C LEU A 54 3.31 0.80 3.57
N ILE A 55 4.57 0.93 3.98
CA ILE A 55 5.68 1.17 3.05
C ILE A 55 5.85 -0.04 2.13
N TYR A 56 5.81 -1.26 2.68
CA TYR A 56 5.94 -2.48 1.90
C TYR A 56 4.84 -2.59 0.85
N THR A 57 3.57 -2.36 1.20
CA THR A 57 2.45 -2.41 0.26
C THR A 57 2.49 -1.27 -0.75
N ALA A 58 3.04 -0.10 -0.40
CA ALA A 58 3.23 0.99 -1.35
C ALA A 58 4.30 0.67 -2.40
N ILE A 59 5.34 -0.09 -2.03
CA ILE A 59 6.39 -0.53 -2.97
C ILE A 59 5.96 -1.77 -3.77
N TYR A 60 5.24 -2.67 -3.12
CA TYR A 60 4.78 -3.95 -3.67
C TYR A 60 3.26 -4.05 -3.52
N PRO A 61 2.50 -3.39 -4.42
CA PRO A 61 1.05 -3.43 -4.38
C PRO A 61 0.54 -4.85 -4.63
N ASP A 62 -0.61 -5.16 -4.03
CA ASP A 62 -1.31 -6.44 -4.16
C ASP A 62 -2.09 -6.54 -5.48
N GLU A 63 -2.71 -7.70 -5.73
CA GLU A 63 -3.49 -7.93 -6.96
C GLU A 63 -4.72 -7.02 -7.06
N ASP A 64 -5.30 -6.64 -5.92
CA ASP A 64 -6.47 -5.76 -5.86
C ASP A 64 -6.16 -4.39 -6.46
N PHE A 65 -4.96 -3.84 -6.21
CA PHE A 65 -4.48 -2.63 -6.88
C PHE A 65 -4.55 -2.75 -8.41
N TYR A 66 -4.03 -3.83 -9.00
CA TYR A 66 -4.01 -4.01 -10.46
C TYR A 66 -5.41 -4.27 -11.04
N ARG A 67 -6.31 -4.88 -10.27
CA ARG A 67 -7.72 -5.04 -10.67
C ARG A 67 -8.42 -3.68 -10.75
N HIS A 68 -8.24 -2.85 -9.73
CA HIS A 68 -8.78 -1.50 -9.71
C HIS A 68 -8.21 -0.61 -10.81
N ASP A 69 -6.89 -0.66 -11.01
CA ASP A 69 -6.21 0.10 -12.06
C ASP A 69 -6.68 -0.33 -13.47
N PHE A 70 -6.82 -1.63 -13.71
CA PHE A 70 -7.41 -2.13 -14.96
C PHE A 70 -8.84 -1.60 -15.15
N GLN A 71 -9.68 -1.62 -14.12
CA GLN A 71 -11.05 -1.12 -14.19
C GLN A 71 -11.09 0.38 -14.46
N GLU A 72 -10.21 1.17 -13.84
CA GLU A 72 -10.10 2.61 -14.04
C GLU A 72 -9.74 2.94 -15.49
N VAL A 73 -8.75 2.23 -16.07
CA VAL A 73 -8.25 2.50 -17.42
C VAL A 73 -9.13 1.89 -18.51
N ALA A 74 -9.56 0.64 -18.35
CA ALA A 74 -10.32 -0.09 -19.37
C ALA A 74 -11.84 0.15 -19.27
N GLY A 75 -12.33 0.67 -18.14
CA GLY A 75 -13.75 0.90 -17.87
C GLY A 75 -14.56 -0.39 -17.62
N ILE A 76 -13.89 -1.54 -17.50
CA ILE A 76 -14.49 -2.85 -17.24
C ILE A 76 -13.68 -3.60 -16.19
N GLU A 77 -14.36 -4.43 -15.39
CA GLU A 77 -13.70 -5.25 -14.38
C GLU A 77 -12.96 -6.43 -15.02
N LEU A 78 -11.81 -6.80 -14.44
CA LEU A 78 -11.20 -8.09 -14.74
C LEU A 78 -12.13 -9.22 -14.28
N PRO A 79 -12.19 -10.35 -15.00
CA PRO A 79 -12.92 -11.53 -14.54
C PRO A 79 -12.46 -11.93 -13.13
N GLU A 80 -13.37 -12.50 -12.33
CA GLU A 80 -13.02 -12.97 -10.97
C GLU A 80 -11.89 -14.01 -11.03
N GLU A 81 -12.00 -14.97 -11.95
CA GLU A 81 -11.01 -16.02 -12.17
C GLU A 81 -9.88 -15.57 -13.10
N VAL A 82 -8.97 -14.78 -12.53
CA VAL A 82 -7.72 -14.37 -13.17
C VAL A 82 -6.55 -14.74 -12.28
N ASP A 83 -5.51 -15.29 -12.90
CA ASP A 83 -4.27 -15.72 -12.24
C ASP A 83 -3.14 -14.76 -12.64
N PHE A 84 -2.69 -13.95 -11.69
CA PHE A 84 -1.63 -12.97 -11.90
C PHE A 84 -0.26 -13.66 -11.89
N LYS A 85 0.44 -13.63 -13.04
CA LYS A 85 1.76 -14.25 -13.20
C LYS A 85 2.90 -13.31 -12.84
N TYR A 86 2.72 -12.03 -13.11
CA TYR A 86 3.73 -11.01 -12.84
C TYR A 86 3.07 -9.65 -12.74
N ASN A 87 3.46 -8.88 -11.74
CA ASN A 87 2.91 -7.57 -11.42
C ASN A 87 4.06 -6.64 -11.00
N THR A 88 4.07 -5.42 -11.53
CA THR A 88 4.97 -4.36 -11.08
C THR A 88 4.34 -2.99 -11.30
N ALA A 89 4.65 -2.04 -10.42
CA ALA A 89 4.26 -0.64 -10.58
C ALA A 89 5.43 0.28 -10.25
N SER A 90 5.53 1.42 -10.94
CA SER A 90 6.44 2.48 -10.55
C SER A 90 5.87 3.27 -9.36
N PHE A 91 6.73 3.95 -8.61
CA PHE A 91 6.23 4.97 -7.69
C PHE A 91 5.58 6.12 -8.48
N PRO A 92 4.48 6.70 -7.97
CA PRO A 92 3.89 7.88 -8.56
C PRO A 92 4.86 9.06 -8.51
N ASP A 93 4.85 9.87 -9.56
CA ASP A 93 5.56 11.13 -9.60
C ASP A 93 4.84 12.22 -8.76
N HIS A 94 5.27 13.47 -8.87
CA HIS A 94 4.66 14.57 -8.12
C HIS A 94 3.23 14.93 -8.57
N PHE A 95 2.82 14.50 -9.76
CA PHE A 95 1.47 14.68 -10.30
C PHE A 95 0.58 13.45 -10.06
N GLY A 96 1.16 12.37 -9.52
CA GLY A 96 0.46 11.12 -9.31
C GLY A 96 0.54 10.19 -10.51
N ASP A 97 1.33 10.52 -11.53
CA ASP A 97 1.50 9.67 -12.71
C ASP A 97 2.40 8.49 -12.36
N TYR A 98 1.98 7.28 -12.71
CA TYR A 98 2.73 6.06 -12.53
C TYR A 98 2.52 5.11 -13.71
N THR A 99 3.33 4.06 -13.78
CA THR A 99 3.16 2.96 -14.73
C THR A 99 2.94 1.67 -13.97
N SER A 100 1.86 0.97 -14.28
CA SER A 100 1.55 -0.37 -13.81
C SER A 100 1.70 -1.37 -14.97
N VAL A 101 2.14 -2.58 -14.65
CA VAL A 101 2.22 -3.71 -15.58
C VAL A 101 1.73 -4.95 -14.87
N SER A 102 0.77 -5.64 -15.49
CA SER A 102 0.30 -6.94 -15.06
C SER A 102 0.34 -7.93 -16.23
N ILE A 103 0.85 -9.14 -15.97
CA ILE A 103 0.77 -10.29 -16.86
C ILE A 103 -0.21 -11.26 -16.22
N ILE A 104 -1.36 -11.41 -16.86
CA ILE A 104 -2.46 -12.21 -16.35
C ILE A 104 -2.73 -13.42 -17.22
N HIS A 105 -3.14 -14.51 -16.58
CA HIS A 105 -3.73 -15.66 -17.22
C HIS A 105 -5.24 -15.62 -17.02
N VAL A 106 -5.98 -15.60 -18.12
CA VAL A 106 -7.44 -15.64 -18.13
C VAL A 106 -7.89 -17.03 -18.58
N GLY A 107 -8.79 -17.64 -17.81
CA GLY A 107 -9.31 -18.98 -18.09
C GLY A 107 -10.00 -19.06 -19.46
N LYS A 108 -9.93 -20.24 -20.10
CA LYS A 108 -10.57 -20.47 -21.42
C LYS A 108 -12.09 -20.25 -21.41
N GLU A 109 -12.73 -20.48 -20.27
CA GLU A 109 -14.18 -20.34 -20.09
C GLU A 109 -14.64 -18.90 -20.34
N PHE A 110 -13.87 -17.91 -19.89
CA PHE A 110 -14.16 -16.50 -20.15
C PHE A 110 -14.20 -16.18 -21.65
N TYR A 111 -13.28 -16.72 -22.44
CA TYR A 111 -13.26 -16.48 -23.89
C TYR A 111 -14.43 -17.14 -24.62
N GLN A 112 -15.01 -18.21 -24.06
CA GLN A 112 -16.21 -18.84 -24.61
C GLN A 112 -17.45 -17.97 -24.42
N THR A 113 -17.50 -17.17 -23.34
CA THR A 113 -18.62 -16.26 -23.04
C THR A 113 -18.46 -14.87 -23.65
N LEU A 114 -17.22 -14.47 -24.00
CA LEU A 114 -16.90 -13.17 -24.59
C LEU A 114 -17.78 -12.76 -25.79
N PRO A 115 -18.11 -13.63 -26.77
CA PRO A 115 -18.97 -13.26 -27.90
C PRO A 115 -20.40 -12.88 -27.52
N ALA A 116 -20.88 -13.35 -26.35
CA ALA A 116 -22.21 -12.99 -25.84
C ALA A 116 -22.20 -11.66 -25.08
N ILE A 117 -21.07 -11.28 -24.48
CA ILE A 117 -20.88 -10.03 -23.73
C ILE A 117 -20.69 -8.82 -24.68
N LEU A 118 -20.18 -9.05 -25.89
CA LEU A 118 -19.90 -8.00 -26.89
C LEU A 118 -21.09 -7.66 -27.82
N LYS A 119 -22.28 -8.25 -27.59
CA LYS A 119 -23.51 -7.96 -28.35
C LYS A 119 -24.36 -6.92 -27.64
#